data_AF-A0A946V4G3-F1
#
_entry.id   AF-A0A946V4G3-F1
#
_cell.length_a   1.000
_cell.length_b   1.000
_cell.length_c   1.000
_cell.angle_alpha   90.00
_cell.angle_beta   90.00
_cell.angle_gamma   90.00
#
_symmetry.space_group_name_H-M   'P 1'
#
loop_
_entity.id
_entity.type
_entity.pdbx_description
1 polymer ?
#
loop_
_entity_poly.entity_id
_entity_poly.type
_entity_poly.pdbx_seq_one_letter_code
_entity_poly.pdbx_strand_id
1 'polypeptide(L)'
;MKVVSILVFLFVTAFGGVVNADSYQDAVSEWKSHNDVANWLESNFSFQKSRQKQIGKRLRAKGPSGLLVRNPDIFYKDSSGYCADSANFAITTLNNINPAYNARWVFIWNNAGRPNHWVTAFDYEGKLYIMDYGTGRKWRDMQGVHGPYTSLDEYREFLTSLDMPGFEVGEVTYRDMPGEED
;
A
#
# COMPACT_ATOMS: atom_id res chain seq x y z
N MET A 1 -59.64 5.70 -25.80
CA MET A 1 -58.30 6.30 -26.01
C MET A 1 -57.52 6.16 -24.71
N LYS A 2 -56.45 5.35 -24.69
CA LYS A 2 -55.54 5.24 -23.54
C LYS A 2 -54.22 5.92 -23.93
N VAL A 3 -53.86 6.95 -23.18
CA VAL A 3 -52.55 7.60 -23.28
C VAL A 3 -51.59 6.79 -22.42
N VAL A 4 -50.53 6.26 -23.03
CA VAL A 4 -49.42 5.62 -22.32
C VAL A 4 -48.34 6.67 -22.15
N SER A 5 -48.14 7.13 -20.92
CA SER A 5 -47.01 7.98 -20.55
C SER A 5 -45.78 7.09 -20.30
N ILE A 6 -44.79 7.20 -21.18
CA ILE A 6 -43.46 6.59 -20.97
C ILE A 6 -42.65 7.56 -20.11
N LEU A 7 -42.40 7.20 -18.86
CA LEU A 7 -41.41 7.86 -18.01
C LEU A 7 -40.02 7.33 -18.41
N VAL A 8 -39.19 8.20 -18.98
CA VAL A 8 -37.76 7.92 -19.19
C VAL A 8 -37.02 8.33 -17.93
N PHE A 9 -36.55 7.35 -17.15
CA PHE A 9 -35.61 7.59 -16.06
C PHE A 9 -34.22 7.81 -16.67
N LEU A 10 -33.74 9.05 -16.64
CA LEU A 10 -32.35 9.38 -16.95
C LEU A 10 -31.49 9.01 -15.73
N PHE A 11 -30.79 7.88 -15.82
CA PHE A 11 -29.74 7.52 -14.86
C PHE A 11 -28.50 8.36 -15.20
N VAL A 12 -28.24 9.41 -14.43
CA VAL A 12 -26.96 10.14 -14.50
C VAL A 12 -25.97 9.37 -13.64
N THR A 13 -25.17 8.52 -14.26
CA THR A 13 -23.96 7.97 -13.63
C THR A 13 -22.90 9.06 -13.58
N ALA A 14 -22.77 9.72 -12.43
CA ALA A 14 -21.63 10.57 -12.15
C ALA A 14 -20.39 9.66 -11.99
N PHE A 15 -19.64 9.47 -13.09
CA PHE A 15 -18.26 9.04 -12.99
C PHE A 15 -17.48 10.21 -12.38
N GLY A 16 -17.23 10.15 -11.08
CA GLY A 16 -16.27 11.03 -10.42
C GLY A 16 -14.90 10.76 -11.02
N GLY A 17 -14.50 11.58 -11.99
CA GLY A 17 -13.12 11.58 -12.48
C GLY A 17 -12.21 11.90 -11.31
N VAL A 18 -11.17 11.09 -11.12
CA VAL A 18 -10.12 11.35 -10.16
C VAL A 18 -9.43 12.64 -10.62
N VAL A 19 -9.72 13.75 -9.94
CA VAL A 19 -8.98 15.00 -10.13
C VAL A 19 -7.59 14.70 -9.56
N ASN A 20 -6.57 14.70 -10.41
CA ASN A 20 -5.20 14.53 -9.93
C ASN A 20 -4.81 15.84 -9.25
N ALA A 21 -4.79 15.87 -7.93
CA ALA A 21 -4.44 17.07 -7.19
C ALA A 21 -2.98 17.47 -7.46
N ASP A 22 -2.72 18.78 -7.51
CA ASP A 22 -1.41 19.34 -7.90
C ASP A 22 -0.30 19.07 -6.86
N SER A 23 -0.69 18.80 -5.61
CA SER A 23 0.22 18.48 -4.52
C SER A 23 -0.29 17.31 -3.66
N TYR A 24 0.63 16.71 -2.91
CA TYR A 24 0.30 15.67 -1.93
C TYR A 24 -0.63 16.21 -0.83
N GLN A 25 -0.40 17.42 -0.34
CA GLN A 25 -1.24 18.04 0.69
C GLN A 25 -2.67 18.26 0.20
N ASP A 26 -2.82 18.73 -1.04
CA ASP A 26 -4.14 18.92 -1.64
C ASP A 26 -4.86 17.57 -1.77
N ALA A 27 -4.18 16.54 -2.27
CA ALA A 27 -4.72 15.18 -2.36
C ALA A 27 -5.20 14.65 -1.00
N VAL A 28 -4.35 14.75 0.03
CA VAL A 28 -4.67 14.30 1.40
C VAL A 28 -5.84 15.08 1.99
N SER A 29 -5.98 16.37 1.67
CA SER A 29 -7.12 17.17 2.11
C SER A 29 -8.46 16.72 1.51
N GLU A 30 -8.41 16.14 0.31
CA GLU A 30 -9.58 15.64 -0.42
C GLU A 30 -9.92 14.19 -0.06
N TRP A 31 -8.91 13.33 0.16
CA TRP A 31 -9.11 11.93 0.54
C TRP A 31 -9.83 11.79 1.88
N LYS A 32 -10.80 10.87 1.94
CA LYS A 32 -11.69 10.69 3.11
C LYS A 32 -11.57 9.31 3.74
N SER A 33 -10.95 8.37 3.06
CA SER A 33 -10.93 6.98 3.47
C SER A 33 -9.67 6.24 3.03
N HIS A 34 -9.42 5.08 3.64
CA HIS A 34 -8.37 4.17 3.19
C HIS A 34 -8.55 3.71 1.73
N ASN A 35 -9.79 3.72 1.20
CA ASN A 35 -10.05 3.36 -0.20
C ASN A 35 -9.48 4.39 -1.17
N ASP A 36 -9.46 5.67 -0.82
CA ASP A 36 -8.89 6.71 -1.67
C ASP A 36 -7.38 6.50 -1.84
N VAL A 37 -6.70 6.19 -0.72
CA VAL A 37 -5.26 5.86 -0.69
C VAL A 37 -4.97 4.59 -1.50
N ALA A 38 -5.77 3.54 -1.30
CA ALA A 38 -5.64 2.27 -2.02
C ALA A 38 -5.81 2.47 -3.54
N ASN A 39 -6.87 3.16 -3.95
CA ASN A 39 -7.16 3.43 -5.35
C ASN A 39 -6.06 4.26 -6.02
N TRP A 40 -5.49 5.23 -5.30
CA TRP A 40 -4.37 6.01 -5.82
C TRP A 40 -3.12 5.15 -5.98
N LEU A 41 -2.77 4.32 -4.99
CA LEU A 41 -1.63 3.40 -5.08
C LEU A 41 -1.80 2.40 -6.23
N GLU A 42 -2.97 1.77 -6.35
CA GLU A 42 -3.29 0.84 -7.44
C GLU A 42 -3.11 1.50 -8.83
N SER A 43 -3.53 2.75 -8.96
CA SER A 43 -3.54 3.46 -10.24
C SER A 43 -2.18 4.07 -10.62
N ASN A 44 -1.37 4.45 -9.63
CA ASN A 44 -0.17 5.27 -9.86
C ASN A 44 1.12 4.54 -9.53
N PHE A 45 1.13 3.59 -8.60
CA PHE A 45 2.36 2.98 -8.15
C PHE A 45 3.03 2.17 -9.28
N SER A 46 4.35 2.34 -9.42
CA SER A 46 5.16 1.56 -10.36
C SER A 46 6.36 0.94 -9.66
N PHE A 47 6.50 -0.39 -9.75
CA PHE A 47 7.64 -1.07 -9.17
C PHE A 47 8.96 -0.74 -9.89
N GLN A 48 9.89 -0.13 -9.17
CA GLN A 48 11.18 0.31 -9.68
C GLN A 48 12.33 -0.62 -9.21
N LYS A 49 12.69 -1.59 -10.06
CA LYS A 49 13.76 -2.56 -9.78
C LYS A 49 15.12 -1.92 -9.48
N SER A 50 15.45 -0.80 -10.12
CA SER A 50 16.71 -0.06 -9.87
C SER A 50 16.77 0.49 -8.45
N ARG A 51 15.67 1.05 -7.93
CA ARG A 51 15.54 1.51 -6.54
C ARG A 51 15.68 0.36 -5.55
N GLN A 52 14.95 -0.76 -5.76
CA GLN A 52 15.12 -1.95 -4.90
C GLN A 52 16.58 -2.45 -4.89
N LYS A 53 17.27 -2.44 -6.03
CA LYS A 53 18.69 -2.82 -6.12
C LYS A 53 19.59 -1.84 -5.34
N GLN A 54 19.32 -0.54 -5.42
CA GLN A 54 20.03 0.49 -4.65
C GLN A 54 19.86 0.27 -3.14
N ILE A 55 18.62 0.06 -2.69
CA ILE A 55 18.32 -0.24 -1.28
C ILE A 55 18.99 -1.55 -0.84
N GLY A 56 18.96 -2.58 -1.68
CA GLY A 56 19.68 -3.84 -1.41
C GLY A 56 21.19 -3.64 -1.22
N LYS A 57 21.83 -2.69 -1.94
CA LYS A 57 23.23 -2.32 -1.71
C LYS A 57 23.41 -1.61 -0.37
N ARG A 58 22.55 -0.64 -0.04
CA ARG A 58 22.60 0.08 1.24
C ARG A 58 22.44 -0.85 2.43
N LEU A 59 21.46 -1.76 2.37
CA LEU A 59 21.21 -2.74 3.43
C LEU A 59 22.36 -3.74 3.61
N ARG A 60 23.12 -4.06 2.56
CA ARG A 60 24.35 -4.87 2.69
C ARG A 60 25.49 -4.08 3.35
N ALA A 61 25.60 -2.79 3.08
CA ALA A 61 26.67 -1.95 3.61
C ALA A 61 26.44 -1.49 5.05
N LYS A 62 25.17 -1.18 5.41
CA LYS A 62 24.82 -0.56 6.69
C LYS A 62 23.93 -1.43 7.59
N GLY A 63 23.53 -2.63 7.14
CA GLY A 63 22.52 -3.41 7.86
C GLY A 63 21.13 -2.75 7.81
N PRO A 64 20.28 -2.94 8.85
CA PRO A 64 18.91 -2.40 8.87
C PRO A 64 18.80 -0.89 8.67
N SER A 65 19.74 -0.09 9.21
CA SER A 65 19.78 1.37 9.02
C SER A 65 20.12 1.79 7.59
N GLY A 66 20.44 0.85 6.71
CA GLY A 66 20.56 1.10 5.28
C GLY A 66 19.22 1.27 4.56
N LEU A 67 18.10 0.95 5.21
CA LEU A 67 16.76 1.17 4.66
C LEU A 67 16.57 2.67 4.41
N LEU A 68 15.99 3.00 3.27
CA LEU A 68 15.68 4.38 2.90
C LEU A 68 14.33 4.33 2.18
N VAL A 69 13.39 5.13 2.65
CA VAL A 69 12.03 5.22 2.10
C VAL A 69 11.82 6.61 1.54
N ARG A 70 10.97 6.74 0.53
CA ARG A 70 10.62 8.05 -0.02
C ARG A 70 9.71 8.83 0.93
N ASN A 71 10.01 10.11 1.09
CA ASN A 71 9.09 11.09 1.64
C ASN A 71 7.78 11.08 0.83
N PRO A 72 6.60 11.13 1.48
CA PRO A 72 5.31 11.04 0.80
C PRO A 72 5.08 12.10 -0.28
N ASP A 73 5.57 13.32 -0.11
CA ASP A 73 5.47 14.39 -1.11
C ASP A 73 6.26 14.09 -2.37
N ILE A 74 7.45 13.51 -2.21
CA ILE A 74 8.32 13.09 -3.32
C ILE A 74 7.69 11.88 -4.00
N PHE A 75 7.21 10.91 -3.23
CA PHE A 75 6.55 9.71 -3.75
C PHE A 75 5.26 10.03 -4.50
N TYR A 76 4.48 11.02 -4.06
CA TYR A 76 3.27 11.44 -4.77
C TYR A 76 3.60 11.97 -6.18
N LYS A 77 4.70 12.71 -6.33
CA LYS A 77 5.15 13.28 -7.62
C LYS A 77 5.81 12.26 -8.54
N ASP A 78 6.53 11.30 -7.97
CA ASP A 78 7.08 10.13 -8.66
C ASP A 78 6.77 8.87 -7.86
N SER A 79 5.66 8.22 -8.22
CA SER A 79 5.10 7.03 -7.58
C SER A 79 5.85 5.73 -7.93
N SER A 80 7.07 5.86 -8.44
CA SER A 80 7.92 4.72 -8.78
C SER A 80 8.79 4.30 -7.60
N GLY A 81 8.67 3.07 -7.08
CA GLY A 81 9.42 2.69 -5.88
C GLY A 81 9.52 1.19 -5.60
N TYR A 82 9.74 0.85 -4.34
CA TYR A 82 9.62 -0.52 -3.82
C TYR A 82 8.69 -0.52 -2.59
N CYS A 83 8.43 -1.71 -2.06
CA CYS A 83 7.48 -1.93 -0.96
C CYS A 83 7.54 -0.96 0.21
N ALA A 84 8.74 -0.61 0.71
CA ALA A 84 8.81 0.32 1.84
C ALA A 84 8.51 1.77 1.44
N ASP A 85 8.70 2.17 0.17
CA ASP A 85 8.27 3.50 -0.28
C ASP A 85 6.74 3.60 -0.28
N SER A 86 6.04 2.60 -0.82
CA SER A 86 4.56 2.55 -0.80
C SER A 86 4.00 2.40 0.61
N ALA A 87 4.67 1.63 1.48
CA ALA A 87 4.24 1.47 2.87
C ALA A 87 4.39 2.77 3.67
N ASN A 88 5.50 3.52 3.48
CA ASN A 88 5.69 4.82 4.13
C ASN A 88 4.60 5.82 3.72
N PHE A 89 4.32 5.88 2.41
CA PHE A 89 3.26 6.70 1.86
C PHE A 89 1.92 6.35 2.50
N ALA A 90 1.51 5.08 2.45
CA ALA A 90 0.24 4.64 3.02
C ALA A 90 0.13 4.92 4.53
N ILE A 91 1.17 4.63 5.33
CA ILE A 91 1.15 4.88 6.78
C ILE A 91 0.94 6.37 7.06
N THR A 92 1.73 7.22 6.41
CA THR A 92 1.69 8.66 6.65
C THR A 92 0.34 9.21 6.22
N THR A 93 -0.14 8.82 5.04
CA THR A 93 -1.39 9.34 4.51
C THR A 93 -2.60 8.86 5.30
N LEU A 94 -2.68 7.57 5.65
CA LEU A 94 -3.79 7.03 6.42
C LEU A 94 -3.90 7.72 7.79
N ASN A 95 -2.78 7.90 8.49
CA ASN A 95 -2.78 8.57 9.79
C ASN A 95 -3.07 10.07 9.69
N ASN A 96 -2.77 10.72 8.56
CA ASN A 96 -3.16 12.10 8.32
C ASN A 96 -4.67 12.24 8.02
N ILE A 97 -5.25 11.31 7.26
CA ILE A 97 -6.69 11.30 6.95
C ILE A 97 -7.50 11.00 8.21
N ASN A 98 -7.11 9.96 8.93
CA ASN A 98 -7.80 9.53 10.14
C ASN A 98 -6.82 8.84 11.10
N PRO A 99 -6.40 9.50 12.20
CA PRO A 99 -5.53 8.91 13.20
C PRO A 99 -6.07 7.62 13.84
N ALA A 100 -7.39 7.39 13.81
CA ALA A 100 -8.00 6.15 14.32
C ALA A 100 -7.65 4.93 13.46
N TYR A 101 -7.14 5.11 12.24
CA TYR A 101 -6.59 4.02 11.43
C TYR A 101 -5.34 3.42 12.05
N ASN A 102 -4.62 4.12 12.94
CA ASN A 102 -3.47 3.59 13.67
C ASN A 102 -2.53 2.79 12.72
N ALA A 103 -2.21 3.41 11.58
CA ALA A 103 -1.47 2.77 10.51
C ALA A 103 -0.02 2.56 10.94
N ARG A 104 0.49 1.35 10.75
CA ARG A 104 1.74 0.86 11.33
C ARG A 104 2.53 0.03 10.32
N TRP A 105 3.84 0.01 10.52
CA TRP A 105 4.77 -0.80 9.74
C TRP A 105 4.66 -2.28 10.10
N VAL A 106 4.60 -3.11 9.07
CA VAL A 106 4.72 -4.57 9.18
C VAL A 106 5.90 -5.03 8.33
N PHE A 107 6.78 -5.81 8.95
CA PHE A 107 7.90 -6.47 8.31
C PHE A 107 7.54 -7.93 8.01
N ILE A 108 7.86 -8.35 6.78
CA ILE A 108 7.70 -9.74 6.34
C ILE A 108 9.07 -10.30 5.99
N TRP A 109 9.50 -11.30 6.75
CA TRP A 109 10.73 -12.02 6.47
C TRP A 109 10.48 -13.05 5.37
N ASN A 110 11.29 -13.00 4.31
CA ASN A 110 11.32 -14.02 3.28
C ASN A 110 12.36 -15.10 3.63
N ASN A 111 11.89 -16.29 4.01
CA ASN A 111 12.71 -17.44 4.40
C ASN A 111 13.49 -18.04 3.22
N ALA A 112 13.00 -17.84 1.99
CA ALA A 112 13.71 -18.23 0.76
C ALA A 112 14.90 -17.31 0.42
N GLY A 113 15.06 -16.21 1.16
CA GLY A 113 16.15 -15.25 1.00
C GLY A 113 15.68 -13.83 0.63
N ARG A 114 16.62 -12.94 0.32
CA ARG A 114 16.29 -11.54 0.04
C ARG A 114 15.57 -11.37 -1.32
N PRO A 115 14.72 -10.33 -1.48
CA PRO A 115 14.39 -9.30 -0.50
C PRO A 115 13.32 -9.71 0.52
N ASN A 116 13.43 -9.14 1.72
CA ASN A 116 12.32 -9.06 2.67
C ASN A 116 11.32 -7.99 2.20
N HIS A 117 10.13 -8.01 2.78
CA HIS A 117 9.02 -7.17 2.33
C HIS A 117 8.48 -6.31 3.47
N TRP A 118 7.86 -5.18 3.14
CA TRP A 118 7.35 -4.19 4.08
C TRP A 118 5.98 -3.73 3.61
N VAL A 119 5.02 -3.68 4.52
CA VAL A 119 3.63 -3.32 4.22
C VAL A 119 3.06 -2.44 5.32
N THR A 120 1.89 -1.89 5.05
CA THR A 120 1.14 -1.06 6.00
C THR A 120 0.01 -1.87 6.59
N ALA A 121 -0.02 -2.01 7.91
CA ALA A 121 -1.20 -2.44 8.64
C ALA A 121 -2.02 -1.22 9.07
N PHE A 122 -3.34 -1.33 9.11
CA PHE A 122 -4.21 -0.31 9.68
C PHE A 122 -5.49 -0.92 10.26
N ASP A 123 -6.07 -0.24 11.23
CA ASP A 123 -7.28 -0.64 11.93
C ASP A 123 -8.50 0.03 11.27
N TYR A 124 -9.53 -0.73 10.92
CA TYR A 124 -10.79 -0.20 10.41
C TYR A 124 -11.95 -1.06 10.90
N GLU A 125 -12.96 -0.42 11.50
CA GLU A 125 -14.14 -1.09 12.08
C GLU A 125 -13.80 -2.22 13.06
N GLY A 126 -12.73 -2.03 13.86
CA GLY A 126 -12.27 -3.01 14.85
C GLY A 126 -11.59 -4.24 14.24
N LYS A 127 -11.19 -4.18 12.96
CA LYS A 127 -10.46 -5.22 12.24
C LYS A 127 -9.14 -4.70 11.70
N LEU A 128 -8.20 -5.62 11.52
CA LEU A 128 -6.92 -5.36 10.89
C LEU A 128 -7.06 -5.47 9.37
N TYR A 129 -6.53 -4.48 8.66
CA TYR A 129 -6.35 -4.52 7.21
C TYR A 129 -4.89 -4.30 6.87
N ILE A 130 -4.46 -4.86 5.75
CA ILE A 130 -3.09 -4.72 5.23
C ILE A 130 -3.15 -4.09 3.85
N MET A 131 -2.39 -3.01 3.65
CA MET A 131 -2.17 -2.40 2.36
C MET A 131 -0.78 -2.83 1.88
N ASP A 132 -0.76 -3.79 0.95
CA ASP A 132 0.45 -4.39 0.39
C ASP A 132 0.62 -3.94 -1.06
N TYR A 133 1.56 -3.03 -1.28
CA TYR A 133 1.97 -2.59 -2.61
C TYR A 133 3.50 -2.66 -2.70
N GLY A 134 4.04 -2.49 -3.91
CA GLY A 134 5.50 -2.39 -4.05
C GLY A 134 6.23 -3.69 -4.34
N THR A 135 5.52 -4.64 -4.94
CA THR A 135 6.06 -5.94 -5.31
C THR A 135 6.31 -5.97 -6.82
N GLY A 136 7.29 -6.77 -7.24
CA GLY A 136 7.53 -6.98 -8.67
C GLY A 136 6.48 -7.92 -9.27
N ARG A 137 6.40 -7.98 -10.60
CA ARG A 137 5.44 -8.82 -11.34
C ARG A 137 5.32 -10.27 -10.86
N LYS A 138 6.42 -10.87 -10.39
CA LYS A 138 6.46 -12.26 -9.89
C LYS A 138 5.71 -12.48 -8.57
N TRP A 139 5.38 -11.41 -7.87
CA TRP A 139 4.73 -11.38 -6.56
C TRP A 139 3.47 -10.52 -6.61
N ARG A 140 2.88 -10.36 -7.80
CA ARG A 140 1.72 -9.48 -8.00
C ARG A 140 0.51 -9.93 -7.18
N ASP A 141 0.37 -11.22 -6.93
CA ASP A 141 -0.80 -11.78 -6.25
C ASP A 141 -0.85 -11.42 -4.75
N MET A 142 0.25 -10.90 -4.18
CA MET A 142 0.24 -10.32 -2.83
C MET A 142 -0.19 -8.84 -2.83
N GLN A 143 -0.31 -8.17 -3.98
CA GLN A 143 -0.66 -6.74 -4.02
C GLN A 143 -2.15 -6.51 -3.75
N GLY A 144 -2.44 -5.42 -3.05
CA GLY A 144 -3.79 -4.94 -2.79
C GLY A 144 -4.04 -4.61 -1.32
N VAL A 145 -5.32 -4.40 -1.01
CA VAL A 145 -5.80 -4.28 0.37
C VAL A 145 -6.40 -5.61 0.81
N HIS A 146 -5.89 -6.15 1.91
CA HIS A 146 -6.25 -7.45 2.45
C HIS A 146 -6.89 -7.33 3.83
N GLY A 147 -7.77 -8.27 4.15
CA GLY A 147 -8.58 -8.28 5.36
C GLY A 147 -10.08 -8.35 5.03
N PRO A 148 -10.96 -8.14 6.02
CA PRO A 148 -10.65 -7.90 7.44
C PRO A 148 -10.01 -9.11 8.12
N TYR A 149 -9.01 -8.85 8.95
CA TYR A 149 -8.35 -9.83 9.80
C TYR A 149 -8.54 -9.55 11.30
N THR A 150 -8.32 -10.57 12.12
CA THR A 150 -8.20 -10.41 13.58
C THR A 150 -6.75 -10.21 14.04
N SER A 151 -5.76 -10.67 13.27
CA SER A 151 -4.34 -10.61 13.62
C SER A 151 -3.44 -10.68 12.38
N LEU A 152 -2.13 -10.45 12.57
CA LEU A 152 -1.12 -10.66 11.53
C LEU A 152 -0.93 -12.14 11.16
N ASP A 153 -1.34 -13.07 12.01
CA ASP A 153 -1.25 -14.51 11.70
C ASP A 153 -2.20 -14.88 10.56
N GLU A 154 -3.41 -14.32 10.52
CA GLU A 154 -4.35 -14.54 9.41
C GLU A 154 -3.80 -13.96 8.09
N TYR A 155 -3.11 -12.81 8.14
CA TYR A 155 -2.43 -12.27 6.97
C TYR A 155 -1.26 -13.15 6.52
N ARG A 156 -0.50 -13.70 7.48
CA ARG A 156 0.56 -14.67 7.19
C ARG A 156 0.01 -15.94 6.52
N GLU A 157 -1.13 -16.44 6.97
CA GLU A 157 -1.83 -17.58 6.35
C GLU A 157 -2.23 -17.26 4.92
N PHE A 158 -2.81 -16.08 4.67
CA PHE A 158 -3.09 -15.60 3.33
C PHE A 158 -1.84 -15.61 2.45
N LEU A 159 -0.73 -14.99 2.89
CA LEU A 159 0.51 -14.99 2.13
C LEU A 159 1.05 -16.40 1.87
N THR A 160 0.91 -17.31 2.83
CA THR A 160 1.35 -18.70 2.70
C THR A 160 0.51 -19.49 1.68
N SER A 161 -0.73 -19.05 1.43
CA SER A 161 -1.61 -19.67 0.43
C SER A 161 -1.27 -19.29 -1.02
N LEU A 162 -0.42 -18.28 -1.23
CA LEU A 162 -0.05 -17.77 -2.55
C LEU A 162 1.14 -18.55 -3.15
N ASP A 163 1.10 -18.80 -4.46
CA ASP A 163 2.27 -19.30 -5.20
C ASP A 163 3.19 -18.13 -5.60
N MET A 164 4.29 -17.97 -4.86
CA MET A 164 5.19 -16.81 -5.00
C MET A 164 6.64 -17.26 -5.21
N PRO A 165 7.10 -17.36 -6.47
CA PRO A 165 8.45 -17.85 -6.76
C PRO A 165 9.56 -17.07 -6.04
N GLY A 166 10.37 -17.82 -5.27
CA GLY A 166 11.46 -17.28 -4.47
C GLY A 166 11.00 -16.40 -3.30
N PHE A 167 9.78 -16.63 -2.81
CA PHE A 167 9.25 -16.06 -1.58
C PHE A 167 8.67 -17.17 -0.72
N GLU A 168 9.20 -17.33 0.48
CA GLU A 168 8.65 -18.23 1.49
C GLU A 168 8.37 -17.41 2.74
N VAL A 169 7.12 -17.42 3.20
CA VAL A 169 6.69 -16.57 4.31
C VAL A 169 7.29 -17.06 5.61
N GLY A 170 8.26 -16.31 6.14
CA GLY A 170 8.81 -16.51 7.47
C GLY A 170 7.95 -15.80 8.52
N GLU A 171 8.55 -14.83 9.19
CA GLU A 171 7.87 -13.99 10.19
C GLU A 171 7.08 -12.85 9.53
N VAL A 172 5.89 -12.57 10.06
CA VAL A 172 5.09 -11.36 9.76
C VAL A 172 4.86 -10.65 11.09
N THR A 173 5.45 -9.47 11.27
CA THR A 173 5.49 -8.81 12.58
C THR A 173 5.43 -7.30 12.47
N TYR A 174 4.84 -6.65 13.47
CA TYR A 174 4.94 -5.20 13.62
C TYR A 174 6.39 -4.83 13.91
N ARG A 175 6.91 -3.84 13.19
CA ARG A 175 8.29 -3.38 13.36
C ARG A 175 8.45 -1.97 12.85
N ASP A 176 8.99 -1.09 13.69
CA ASP A 176 9.33 0.27 13.26
C ASP A 176 10.34 0.27 12.11
N MET A 177 10.18 1.22 11.20
CA MET A 177 11.08 1.42 10.05
C MET A 177 12.49 1.75 10.57
N PRO A 178 13.50 0.86 10.38
CA PRO A 178 14.80 0.97 11.05
C PRO A 178 15.78 1.92 10.35
N GLY A 179 15.35 2.58 9.27
CA GLY A 179 16.17 3.42 8.42
C GLY A 179 15.76 4.89 8.45
N GLU A 180 15.89 5.53 7.31
CA GLU A 180 15.64 6.98 7.15
C GLU A 180 14.59 7.22 6.06
N GLU A 181 13.95 8.38 6.13
CA GLU A 181 13.24 8.98 5.01
C GLU A 181 14.22 9.86 4.21
N ASP A 182 13.99 10.01 2.90
CA ASP A 182 14.82 10.86 2.03
C ASP A 182 14.54 12.36 2.10
#